data_AF-Q65EV2-F1
#
_entry.id   AF-Q65EV2-F1
#
_cell.length_a   1.000
_cell.length_b   1.000
_cell.length_c   1.000
_cell.angle_alpha   90.00
_cell.angle_beta   90.00
_cell.angle_gamma   90.00
#
_symmetry.space_group_name_H-M   'P 1'
#
loop_
_entity.id
_entity.type
_entity.pdbx_description
1 polymer ?
#
loop_
_entity_poly.entity_id
_entity_poly.type
_entity_poly.pdbx_seq_one_letter_code
_entity_poly.pdbx_strand_id
1 'polypeptide(L)'
;MKRTAEFTLSLIATIFLTIGWFFTAIFTFFYGFTPADEADMGFFYYLLIYTYLSIPLLVLIWVATFKVKANSKGWGIFILIMGVLYTFSIYFVSGILLLIAGIMMVAKQNNNSSNVMSA
;
A
#
# COMPACT_ATOMS: atom_id res chain seq x y z
N MET A 1 17.77 14.82 9.71
CA MET A 1 16.88 15.15 8.58
C MET A 1 15.43 14.79 8.91
N LYS A 2 14.50 15.75 8.81
CA LYS A 2 13.06 15.55 9.09
C LYS A 2 12.54 14.36 8.27
N ARG A 3 11.72 13.49 8.86
CA ARG A 3 11.12 12.28 8.22
C ARG A 3 10.04 12.62 7.17
N THR A 4 10.10 13.82 6.64
CA THR A 4 9.08 14.40 5.77
C THR A 4 9.04 13.69 4.43
N ALA A 5 10.19 13.30 3.86
CA ALA A 5 10.23 12.60 2.58
C ALA A 5 9.58 11.21 2.65
N GLU A 6 9.89 10.43 3.70
CA GLU A 6 9.33 9.10 3.97
C GLU A 6 7.79 9.16 4.08
N PHE A 7 7.29 10.12 4.87
CA PHE A 7 5.87 10.35 5.07
C PHE A 7 5.16 10.86 3.81
N THR A 8 5.76 11.81 3.09
CA THR A 8 5.16 12.35 1.86
C THR A 8 5.08 11.27 0.79
N LEU A 9 6.11 10.43 0.64
CA LEU A 9 6.08 9.32 -0.31
C LEU A 9 5.05 8.27 0.05
N SER A 10 4.95 7.86 1.33
CA SER A 10 3.91 6.91 1.74
C SER A 10 2.51 7.50 1.56
N LEU A 11 2.32 8.79 1.82
CA LEU A 11 1.05 9.49 1.62
C LEU A 11 0.63 9.54 0.15
N ILE A 12 1.55 9.95 -0.75
CA ILE A 12 1.31 9.98 -2.19
C ILE A 12 0.96 8.56 -2.69
N ALA A 13 1.71 7.55 -2.26
CA ALA A 13 1.46 6.17 -2.65
C ALA A 13 0.08 5.68 -2.17
N THR A 14 -0.31 6.02 -0.94
CA THR A 14 -1.60 5.66 -0.37
C THR A 14 -2.75 6.34 -1.11
N ILE A 15 -2.58 7.60 -1.52
CA ILE A 15 -3.58 8.33 -2.33
C ILE A 15 -3.74 7.66 -3.69
N PHE A 16 -2.65 7.37 -4.41
CA PHE A 16 -2.72 6.67 -5.69
C PHE A 16 -3.35 5.29 -5.56
N LEU A 17 -3.04 4.55 -4.50
CA LEU A 17 -3.65 3.26 -4.22
C LEU A 17 -5.17 3.39 -3.99
N THR A 18 -5.60 4.42 -3.25
CA THR A 18 -7.03 4.69 -3.01
C THR A 18 -7.77 5.03 -4.30
N ILE A 19 -7.16 5.86 -5.16
CA ILE A 19 -7.71 6.20 -6.48
C ILE A 19 -7.81 4.95 -7.36
N GLY A 20 -6.75 4.15 -7.42
CA GLY A 20 -6.73 2.90 -8.17
C GLY A 20 -7.81 1.93 -7.70
N TRP A 21 -7.93 1.75 -6.38
CA TRP A 21 -8.98 0.92 -5.77
C TRP A 21 -10.39 1.40 -6.15
N PHE A 22 -10.63 2.72 -6.12
CA PHE A 22 -11.92 3.31 -6.50
C PHE A 22 -12.27 2.99 -7.97
N PHE A 23 -11.33 3.12 -8.90
CA PHE A 23 -11.55 2.74 -10.29
C PHE A 23 -11.81 1.24 -10.46
N THR A 24 -11.10 0.39 -9.73
CA THR A 24 -11.35 -1.06 -9.72
C THR A 24 -12.76 -1.36 -9.22
N ALA A 25 -13.21 -0.73 -8.14
CA ALA A 25 -14.56 -0.90 -7.60
C ALA A 25 -15.65 -0.47 -8.60
N ILE A 26 -15.45 0.66 -9.29
CA ILE A 26 -16.33 1.10 -10.38
C ILE A 26 -16.37 0.07 -11.51
N PHE A 27 -15.21 -0.41 -11.94
CA PHE A 27 -15.12 -1.41 -13.00
C PHE A 27 -15.84 -2.70 -12.62
N THR A 28 -15.62 -3.19 -11.40
CA THR A 28 -16.31 -4.37 -10.86
C THR A 28 -17.83 -4.15 -10.84
N PHE A 29 -18.29 -2.98 -10.41
CA PHE A 29 -19.72 -2.66 -10.39
C PHE A 29 -20.34 -2.74 -11.79
N PHE A 30 -19.72 -2.11 -12.80
CA PHE A 30 -20.23 -2.14 -14.17
C PHE A 30 -20.13 -3.52 -14.83
N TYR A 31 -19.05 -4.26 -14.56
CA TYR A 31 -18.88 -5.64 -15.06
C TYR A 31 -19.94 -6.60 -14.50
N GLY A 32 -20.53 -6.30 -13.33
CA GLY A 32 -21.66 -7.06 -12.81
C GLY A 32 -22.96 -6.93 -13.61
N PHE A 33 -23.09 -5.92 -14.48
CA PHE A 33 -24.28 -5.70 -15.31
C PHE A 33 -24.13 -6.21 -16.74
N THR A 34 -22.94 -6.68 -17.14
CA THR A 34 -22.75 -7.25 -18.47
C THR A 34 -23.32 -8.67 -18.53
N PRO A 35 -24.01 -9.06 -19.62
CA PRO A 35 -24.37 -10.46 -19.85
C PRO A 35 -23.10 -11.31 -19.82
N ALA A 36 -23.08 -12.33 -18.97
CA ALA A 36 -21.86 -13.06 -18.60
C ALA A 36 -22.08 -14.57 -18.78
N ASP A 37 -21.12 -15.23 -19.43
CA ASP A 37 -21.01 -16.68 -19.44
C ASP A 37 -20.40 -17.18 -18.10
N GLU A 38 -20.33 -18.50 -17.89
CA GLU A 38 -19.82 -19.08 -16.62
C GLU A 38 -18.39 -18.61 -16.28
N ALA A 39 -17.54 -18.41 -17.29
CA ALA A 39 -16.17 -17.90 -17.10
C ALA A 39 -16.14 -16.43 -16.64
N ASP A 40 -17.07 -15.60 -17.14
CA ASP A 40 -17.18 -14.18 -16.80
C ASP A 40 -17.71 -14.01 -15.36
N MET A 41 -18.63 -14.88 -14.91
CA MET A 41 -19.08 -14.88 -13.53
C MET A 41 -17.93 -15.16 -12.55
N GLY A 42 -17.03 -16.11 -12.88
CA GLY A 42 -15.86 -16.42 -12.05
C GLY A 42 -14.94 -15.21 -11.86
N PHE A 43 -14.68 -14.46 -12.94
CA PHE A 43 -13.87 -13.24 -12.88
C PHE A 43 -14.57 -12.12 -12.09
N PHE A 44 -15.89 -11.97 -12.23
CA PHE A 44 -16.67 -11.02 -11.44
C PHE A 44 -16.57 -11.29 -9.94
N TYR A 45 -16.78 -12.54 -9.51
CA TYR A 45 -16.65 -12.91 -8.08
C TYR A 45 -15.24 -12.69 -7.55
N TYR A 46 -14.22 -13.01 -8.35
CA TYR A 46 -12.83 -12.72 -7.99
C TYR A 46 -12.61 -11.22 -7.74
N LEU A 47 -13.04 -10.35 -8.66
CA LEU A 47 -12.91 -8.90 -8.52
C LEU A 47 -13.72 -8.35 -7.35
N LEU A 48 -14.91 -8.89 -7.10
CA LEU A 48 -15.77 -8.50 -5.99
C LEU A 48 -15.11 -8.82 -4.64
N ILE A 49 -14.65 -10.07 -4.46
CA ILE A 49 -13.94 -10.49 -3.24
C ILE A 49 -12.67 -9.66 -3.06
N TYR A 50 -11.89 -9.46 -4.13
CA TYR A 50 -10.68 -8.65 -4.11
C TYR A 50 -10.96 -7.21 -3.65
N THR A 51 -12.02 -6.58 -4.16
CA THR A 51 -12.41 -5.21 -3.81
C THR A 51 -12.83 -5.08 -2.35
N TYR A 52 -13.59 -6.05 -1.82
CA TYR A 52 -13.97 -6.04 -0.39
C TYR A 52 -12.79 -6.34 0.53
N LEU A 53 -11.95 -7.31 0.20
CA LEU A 53 -10.79 -7.69 1.02
C LEU A 53 -9.72 -6.58 1.05
N SER A 54 -9.65 -5.77 0.00
CA SER A 54 -8.72 -4.64 -0.06
C SER A 54 -9.12 -3.46 0.82
N ILE A 55 -10.40 -3.32 1.24
CA ILE A 55 -10.85 -2.25 2.15
C ILE A 55 -10.07 -2.24 3.48
N PRO A 56 -10.05 -3.32 4.30
CA PRO A 56 -9.33 -3.33 5.56
C PRO A 56 -7.83 -3.14 5.36
N LEU A 57 -7.25 -3.67 4.28
CA LEU A 57 -5.84 -3.46 3.94
C LEU A 57 -5.54 -1.98 3.64
N LEU A 58 -6.40 -1.32 2.87
CA LEU A 58 -6.26 0.08 2.52
C LEU A 58 -6.37 0.98 3.76
N VAL A 59 -7.29 0.67 4.68
CA VAL A 59 -7.39 1.34 5.99
C VAL A 59 -6.11 1.15 6.81
N LEU A 60 -5.55 -0.07 6.86
CA LEU A 60 -4.30 -0.32 7.57
C LEU A 60 -3.12 0.44 6.96
N ILE A 61 -3.06 0.59 5.63
CA ILE A 61 -2.02 1.39 4.94
C ILE A 61 -2.16 2.87 5.27
N TRP A 62 -3.39 3.40 5.30
CA TRP A 62 -3.65 4.76 5.77
C TRP A 62 -3.18 4.97 7.22
N VAL A 63 -3.55 4.06 8.12
CA VAL A 63 -3.12 4.10 9.52
C VAL A 63 -1.60 4.02 9.62
N ALA A 64 -0.95 3.15 8.86
CA ALA A 64 0.50 3.01 8.82
C ALA A 64 1.19 4.31 8.36
N THR A 65 0.68 4.92 7.28
CA THR A 65 1.16 6.19 6.75
C THR A 65 1.13 7.29 7.80
N PHE A 66 0.05 7.42 8.58
CA PHE A 66 -0.01 8.43 9.65
C PHE A 66 0.83 8.06 10.88
N LYS A 67 0.84 6.78 11.29
CA LYS A 67 1.59 6.30 12.46
C LYS A 67 3.10 6.33 12.26
N VAL A 68 3.59 6.26 11.01
CA VAL A 68 5.01 6.41 10.65
C VAL A 68 5.62 7.71 11.18
N LYS A 69 4.82 8.79 11.25
CA LYS A 69 5.27 10.08 11.79
C LYS A 69 5.60 10.02 13.29
N ALA A 70 4.93 9.14 14.04
CA ALA A 70 5.05 9.04 15.49
C ALA A 70 5.96 7.89 15.96
N ASN A 71 5.86 6.70 15.34
CA ASN A 71 6.69 5.55 15.68
C ASN A 71 6.94 4.71 14.42
N SER A 72 8.19 4.50 14.05
CA SER A 72 8.53 4.02 12.71
C SER A 72 8.98 2.59 12.58
N LYS A 73 9.31 1.91 13.69
CA LYS A 73 9.97 0.60 13.59
C LYS A 73 9.03 -0.44 12.96
N GLY A 74 7.86 -0.65 13.57
CA GLY A 74 6.88 -1.62 13.06
C GLY A 74 6.17 -1.15 11.79
N TRP A 75 5.77 0.12 11.74
CA TRP A 75 4.99 0.64 10.62
C TRP A 75 5.80 0.82 9.32
N GLY A 76 7.10 1.08 9.42
CA GLY A 76 7.99 1.12 8.24
C GLY A 76 8.16 -0.26 7.60
N ILE A 77 8.31 -1.31 8.42
CA ILE A 77 8.37 -2.71 7.95
C ILE A 77 7.04 -3.12 7.33
N PHE A 78 5.92 -2.76 7.96
CA PHE A 78 4.59 -3.00 7.40
C PHE A 78 4.41 -2.35 6.02
N ILE A 79 4.79 -1.08 5.87
CA ILE A 79 4.75 -0.37 4.58
C ILE A 79 5.67 -1.04 3.55
N LEU A 80 6.83 -1.54 3.96
CA LEU A 80 7.73 -2.27 3.07
C LEU A 80 7.09 -3.58 2.56
N ILE A 81 6.51 -4.38 3.46
CA ILE A 81 5.83 -5.63 3.10
C ILE A 81 4.65 -5.36 2.17
N MET A 82 3.84 -4.35 2.49
CA MET A 82 2.74 -3.93 1.62
C MET A 82 3.25 -3.44 0.27
N GLY A 83 4.33 -2.66 0.22
CA GLY A 83 4.95 -2.23 -1.02
C GLY A 83 5.35 -3.40 -1.93
N VAL A 84 5.96 -4.45 -1.38
CA VAL A 84 6.30 -5.67 -2.13
C VAL A 84 5.04 -6.35 -2.67
N LEU A 85 4.02 -6.56 -1.82
CA LEU A 85 2.76 -7.18 -2.25
C LEU A 85 2.07 -6.39 -3.38
N TYR A 86 2.00 -5.06 -3.26
CA TYR A 86 1.35 -4.21 -4.25
C TYR A 86 2.17 -4.02 -5.53
N THR A 87 3.49 -4.22 -5.49
CA THR A 87 4.34 -4.19 -6.69
C THR A 87 4.03 -5.35 -7.64
N PHE A 88 3.56 -6.49 -7.12
CA PHE A 88 3.11 -7.62 -7.96
C PHE A 88 1.63 -7.52 -8.36
N SER A 89 1.00 -6.36 -8.16
CA SER A 89 -0.42 -6.14 -8.48
C SER A 89 -0.61 -5.09 -9.58
N ILE A 90 -1.87 -4.89 -9.98
CA ILE A 90 -2.32 -3.77 -10.84
C ILE A 90 -1.85 -2.41 -10.30
N TYR A 91 -1.66 -2.27 -8.99
CA TYR A 91 -1.22 -1.03 -8.34
C TYR A 91 0.31 -0.87 -8.29
N PHE A 92 1.01 -1.29 -9.35
CA PHE A 92 2.46 -1.30 -9.46
C PHE A 92 3.13 0.01 -9.03
N VAL A 93 2.64 1.15 -9.54
CA VAL A 93 3.19 2.48 -9.22
C VAL A 93 3.09 2.80 -7.73
N SER A 94 1.93 2.55 -7.13
CA SER A 94 1.73 2.73 -5.69
C SER A 94 2.60 1.77 -4.88
N GLY A 95 2.75 0.52 -5.35
CA GLY A 95 3.60 -0.49 -4.75
C GLY A 95 5.07 -0.06 -4.67
N ILE A 96 5.62 0.46 -5.76
CA ILE A 96 7.00 0.96 -5.80
C ILE A 96 7.18 2.13 -4.83
N LEU A 97 6.24 3.09 -4.81
CA LEU A 97 6.34 4.24 -3.93
C LEU A 97 6.29 3.84 -2.45
N LEU A 98 5.42 2.89 -2.08
CA LEU A 98 5.40 2.29 -0.74
C LEU A 98 6.70 1.56 -0.42
N LEU A 99 7.27 0.82 -1.39
CA LEU A 99 8.50 0.07 -1.21
C LEU A 99 9.69 1.00 -0.97
N ILE A 100 9.83 2.07 -1.75
CA ILE A 100 10.87 3.09 -1.56
C ILE A 100 10.70 3.77 -0.19
N ALA A 101 9.47 4.15 0.16
CA ALA A 101 9.16 4.75 1.45
C ALA A 101 9.55 3.81 2.60
N GLY A 102 9.21 2.51 2.50
CA GLY A 102 9.55 1.48 3.47
C GLY A 102 11.07 1.27 3.61
N ILE A 103 11.79 1.12 2.49
CA ILE A 103 13.25 0.92 2.52
C ILE A 103 13.96 2.10 3.18
N MET A 104 13.58 3.34 2.85
CA MET A 104 14.17 4.52 3.48
C MET A 104 13.91 4.57 4.98
N MET A 105 12.72 4.16 5.43
CA MET A 105 12.38 4.10 6.85
C MET A 105 13.22 3.05 7.60
N VAL A 106 13.45 1.88 6.99
CA VAL A 106 14.25 0.80 7.57
C VAL A 106 15.75 1.13 7.54
N ALA A 107 16.28 1.62 6.42
CA ALA A 107 17.70 1.93 6.25
C ALA A 107 18.17 3.03 7.20
N LYS A 108 17.35 4.08 7.41
CA LYS A 108 17.68 5.18 8.31
C LYS A 108 17.70 4.77 9.78
N GLN A 109 17.02 3.68 10.14
CA GLN A 109 17.05 3.12 11.48
C GLN A 109 18.41 2.48 11.82
N ASN A 110 19.05 1.82 10.86
CA ASN A 110 20.36 1.22 11.07
C ASN A 110 21.43 2.28 11.37
N ASN A 111 21.41 3.42 10.67
CA ASN A 111 22.37 4.50 10.88
C ASN A 111 22.25 5.21 12.24
N ASN A 112 21.05 5.27 12.83
CA ASN A 112 20.89 5.83 14.19
C ASN A 112 21.29 4.84 15.29
N SER A 113 21.18 3.54 15.03
CA SER A 113 21.50 2.49 16.01
C SER A 113 23.02 2.26 16.09
N SER A 114 23.73 2.40 14.98
CA SER A 114 25.20 2.30 14.91
C SER A 114 25.93 3.43 15.66
N ASN A 115 25.37 4.64 15.70
CA ASN A 115 25.98 5.78 16.41
C ASN A 115 25.87 5.69 17.94
N VAL A 116 25.02 4.81 18.49
CA VAL A 116 24.85 4.63 19.94
C VAL A 116 25.78 3.54 20.49
N MET A 117 26.30 2.65 19.63
CA MET A 117 27.28 1.63 20.04
C MET A 117 28.74 2.10 19.87
N SER A 118 28.96 3.24 19.22
CA SER A 118 30.28 3.83 18.99
C SER A 118 30.59 5.01 19.93
N ALA A 119 29.81 5.20 20.99
CA ALA A 119 29.99 6.21 22.04
C ALA A 119 30.05 5.52 23.40
#